data_AF-A0A956VKL3-F1
#
_entry.id   AF-A0A956VKL3-F1
#
_cell.length_a   1.000
_cell.length_b   1.000
_cell.length_c   1.000
_cell.angle_alpha   90.00
_cell.angle_beta   90.00
_cell.angle_gamma   90.00
#
_symmetry.space_group_name_H-M   'P 1'
#
loop_
_entity.id
_entity.type
_entity.pdbx_description
1 polymer ?
#
loop_
_entity_poly.entity_id
_entity_poly.type
_entity_poly.pdbx_seq_one_letter_code
_entity_poly.pdbx_strand_id
1 'polypeptide(L)'
;MAIVTQPLRDEHRELMPELEVLEEAATGAESANAPQLLARALDFLQGHLIPHAQAEEAALYPVVDRLMGAPKATATMRRDHVEVGRLTEELAALRGRWKGTPADWTDARRLLYGLRALLVVHFAKEEEVYLPLLDEQLSAEEGRAMFAAMEEAATAAKAAARADLA
;
A
#
# COMPACT_ATOMS: atom_id res chain seq x y z
N MET A 1 26.82 6.92 -9.49
CA MET A 1 26.19 5.82 -10.25
C MET A 1 24.69 5.94 -10.02
N ALA A 2 23.85 5.67 -11.01
CA ALA A 2 22.39 5.70 -10.81
C ALA A 2 22.00 4.60 -9.81
N ILE A 3 21.20 4.97 -8.81
CA ILE A 3 20.62 4.06 -7.82
C ILE A 3 19.56 3.24 -8.56
N VAL A 4 19.66 1.90 -8.50
CA VAL A 4 18.82 1.01 -9.29
C VAL A 4 17.36 1.23 -8.91
N THR A 5 17.06 1.38 -7.62
CA THR A 5 15.70 1.54 -7.12
C THR A 5 15.17 2.97 -7.09
N GLN A 6 15.85 3.93 -7.72
CA GLN A 6 15.39 5.32 -7.74
C GLN A 6 13.92 5.49 -8.20
N PRO A 7 13.43 4.78 -9.24
CA PRO A 7 12.04 4.89 -9.66
C PRO A 7 11.03 4.54 -8.55
N LEU A 8 11.28 3.47 -7.80
CA LEU A 8 10.41 3.05 -6.70
C LEU A 8 10.47 4.02 -5.51
N ARG A 9 11.65 4.57 -5.21
CA ARG A 9 11.77 5.63 -4.20
C ARG A 9 11.03 6.90 -4.60
N ASP A 10 10.95 7.20 -5.89
CA ASP A 10 10.17 8.35 -6.38
C ASP A 10 8.66 8.05 -6.29
N GLU A 11 8.21 6.83 -6.63
CA GLU A 11 6.82 6.39 -6.43
C GLU A 11 6.42 6.44 -4.94
N HIS A 12 7.25 5.92 -4.03
CA HIS A 12 7.00 6.00 -2.58
C HIS A 12 6.94 7.45 -2.10
N ARG A 13 7.79 8.35 -2.63
CA ARG A 13 7.73 9.78 -2.29
C ARG A 13 6.42 10.42 -2.73
N GLU A 14 5.78 9.92 -3.77
CA GLU A 14 4.45 10.36 -4.21
C GLU A 14 3.34 9.74 -3.36
N LEU A 15 3.46 8.47 -2.97
CA LEU A 15 2.45 7.74 -2.17
C LEU A 15 2.43 8.13 -0.68
N MET A 16 3.58 8.39 -0.07
CA MET A 16 3.67 8.66 1.37
C MET A 16 2.84 9.87 1.81
N PRO A 17 2.86 11.03 1.11
CA PRO A 17 1.96 12.14 1.42
C PRO A 17 0.48 11.78 1.30
N GLU A 18 0.10 10.86 0.41
CA GLU A 18 -1.29 10.42 0.30
C GLU A 18 -1.76 9.67 1.56
N LEU A 19 -0.87 9.11 2.39
CA LEU A 19 -1.26 8.53 3.68
C LEU A 19 -1.91 9.54 4.64
N GLU A 20 -1.69 10.85 4.43
CA GLU A 20 -2.35 11.91 5.19
C GLU A 20 -3.89 11.86 5.06
N VAL A 21 -4.43 11.32 3.96
CA VAL A 21 -5.89 11.17 3.81
C VAL A 21 -6.49 10.26 4.88
N LEU A 22 -5.72 9.30 5.40
CA LEU A 22 -6.16 8.41 6.47
C LEU A 22 -6.28 9.18 7.80
N GLU A 23 -5.31 10.05 8.07
CA GLU A 23 -5.29 10.90 9.26
C GLU A 23 -6.37 11.99 9.21
N GLU A 24 -6.56 12.59 8.03
CA GLU A 24 -7.64 13.54 7.74
C GLU A 24 -9.01 12.90 8.00
N ALA A 25 -9.24 11.70 7.48
CA ALA A 25 -10.48 10.96 7.69
C ALA A 25 -10.69 10.56 9.16
N ALA A 26 -9.62 10.17 9.88
CA ALA A 26 -9.72 9.79 11.29
C ALA A 26 -10.09 10.98 12.17
N THR A 27 -9.47 12.13 11.91
CA THR A 27 -9.72 13.38 12.63
C THR A 27 -11.12 13.92 12.31
N GLY A 28 -11.52 13.84 11.04
CA GLY A 28 -12.81 14.30 10.54
C GLY A 28 -13.98 13.34 10.76
N ALA A 29 -13.80 12.23 11.49
CA ALA A 29 -14.80 11.17 11.64
C ALA A 29 -16.14 11.64 12.25
N GLU A 30 -16.15 12.70 13.08
CA GLU A 30 -17.37 13.25 13.68
C GLU A 30 -18.02 14.35 12.83
N SER A 31 -17.35 14.75 11.74
CA SER A 31 -17.82 15.84 10.89
C SER A 31 -18.94 15.40 9.94
N ALA A 32 -19.71 16.37 9.46
CA ALA A 32 -20.69 16.13 8.39
C ALA A 32 -20.06 15.60 7.09
N ASN A 33 -18.75 15.83 6.90
CA ASN A 33 -17.99 15.39 5.73
C ASN A 33 -17.35 14.00 5.91
N ALA A 34 -17.58 13.32 7.05
CA ALA A 34 -16.98 12.02 7.32
C ALA A 34 -17.20 11.00 6.19
N PRO A 35 -18.41 10.88 5.59
CA PRO A 35 -18.59 10.01 4.43
C PRO A 35 -17.65 10.39 3.27
N GLN A 36 -17.46 11.66 2.94
CA GLN A 36 -16.60 12.06 1.82
C GLN A 36 -15.12 11.77 2.13
N LEU A 37 -14.67 12.01 3.37
CA LEU A 37 -13.31 11.71 3.80
C LEU A 37 -13.01 10.21 3.77
N LEU A 38 -13.95 9.39 4.24
CA LEU A 38 -13.87 7.93 4.14
C LEU A 38 -13.86 7.45 2.68
N ALA A 39 -14.46 8.20 1.76
CA ALA A 39 -14.47 7.88 0.33
C ALA A 39 -13.07 8.00 -0.22
N ARG A 40 -12.48 9.17 0.00
CA ARG A 40 -11.15 9.52 -0.47
C ARG A 40 -10.09 8.57 0.09
N ALA A 41 -10.22 8.18 1.36
CA ALA A 41 -9.36 7.17 1.96
C ALA A 41 -9.47 5.82 1.24
N LEU A 42 -10.68 5.34 0.95
CA LEU A 42 -10.87 4.09 0.21
C LEU A 42 -10.41 4.19 -1.24
N ASP A 43 -10.66 5.30 -1.92
CA ASP A 43 -10.22 5.53 -3.29
C ASP A 43 -8.69 5.44 -3.39
N PHE A 44 -7.97 6.03 -2.44
CA PHE A 44 -6.52 5.88 -2.33
C PHE A 44 -6.11 4.42 -2.04
N LEU A 45 -6.69 3.80 -1.00
CA LEU A 45 -6.32 2.45 -0.59
C LEU A 45 -6.56 1.41 -1.69
N GLN A 46 -7.72 1.47 -2.35
CA GLN A 46 -8.14 0.49 -3.36
C GLN A 46 -7.61 0.82 -4.75
N GLY A 47 -7.52 2.11 -5.10
CA GLY A 47 -7.13 2.54 -6.44
C GLY A 47 -5.62 2.63 -6.64
N HIS A 48 -4.87 2.99 -5.60
CA HIS A 48 -3.42 3.24 -5.69
C HIS A 48 -2.61 2.25 -4.86
N LEU A 49 -2.87 2.18 -3.55
CA LEU A 49 -2.01 1.46 -2.61
C LEU A 49 -2.06 -0.08 -2.77
N ILE A 50 -3.26 -0.67 -2.82
CA ILE A 50 -3.40 -2.13 -2.98
C ILE A 50 -2.82 -2.61 -4.32
N PRO A 51 -3.07 -1.93 -5.46
CA PRO A 51 -2.42 -2.32 -6.71
C PRO A 51 -0.90 -2.23 -6.68
N HIS A 52 -0.34 -1.24 -5.98
CA HIS A 52 1.11 -1.13 -5.76
C HIS A 52 1.65 -2.32 -4.95
N ALA A 53 1.02 -2.64 -3.80
CA ALA A 53 1.35 -3.80 -2.98
C ALA A 53 1.30 -5.13 -3.76
N GLN A 54 0.29 -5.31 -4.62
CA GLN A 54 0.19 -6.49 -5.49
C GLN A 54 1.32 -6.56 -6.52
N ALA A 55 1.75 -5.42 -7.04
CA ALA A 55 2.86 -5.34 -7.98
C ALA A 55 4.20 -5.70 -7.32
N GLU A 56 4.45 -5.23 -6.10
CA GLU A 56 5.61 -5.64 -5.31
C GLU A 56 5.62 -7.15 -5.06
N GLU A 57 4.49 -7.74 -4.67
CA GLU A 57 4.39 -9.18 -4.43
C GLU A 57 4.71 -10.02 -5.66
N ALA A 58 4.31 -9.54 -6.84
CA ALA A 58 4.49 -10.21 -8.11
C ALA A 58 5.91 -10.06 -8.67
N ALA A 59 6.53 -8.89 -8.51
CA ALA A 59 7.77 -8.55 -9.21
C ALA A 59 8.97 -8.31 -8.28
N LEU A 60 8.79 -7.57 -7.20
CA LEU A 60 9.87 -7.14 -6.32
C LEU A 60 10.26 -8.23 -5.31
N TYR A 61 9.28 -8.76 -4.58
CA TYR A 61 9.53 -9.69 -3.48
C TYR A 61 10.18 -11.02 -3.92
N PRO A 62 9.88 -11.61 -5.10
CA PRO A 62 10.62 -12.76 -5.59
C PRO A 62 12.12 -12.48 -5.81
N VAL A 63 12.45 -11.25 -6.22
CA VAL A 63 13.85 -10.82 -6.39
C VAL A 63 14.53 -10.69 -5.04
N VAL A 64 13.87 -10.09 -4.05
CA VAL A 64 14.38 -10.00 -2.67
C VAL A 64 14.60 -11.39 -2.06
N ASP A 65 13.62 -12.29 -2.17
CA ASP A 65 13.72 -13.67 -1.66
C ASP A 65 14.91 -14.42 -2.29
N ARG A 66 15.13 -14.23 -3.61
CA ARG A 66 16.28 -14.78 -4.34
C ARG A 66 17.60 -14.24 -3.82
N LEU A 67 17.74 -12.92 -3.69
CA LEU A 67 18.99 -12.27 -3.29
C LEU A 67 19.36 -12.54 -1.82
N MET A 68 18.36 -12.68 -0.94
CA MET A 68 18.59 -13.08 0.45
C MET A 68 18.86 -14.60 0.60
N GLY A 69 18.68 -15.40 -0.46
CA GLY A 69 18.84 -16.86 -0.41
C GLY A 69 17.85 -17.56 0.52
N ALA A 70 16.72 -16.91 0.83
CA ALA A 70 15.73 -17.36 1.79
C ALA A 70 14.33 -17.26 1.17
N PRO A 71 13.69 -18.38 0.78
CA PRO A 71 12.40 -18.40 0.06
C PRO A 71 11.19 -17.79 0.77
N LYS A 72 11.37 -17.26 1.99
CA LYS A 72 10.33 -16.62 2.81
C LYS A 72 10.81 -15.31 3.43
N ALA A 73 11.87 -14.70 2.89
CA ALA A 73 12.45 -13.46 3.44
C ALA A 73 11.42 -12.32 3.48
N THR A 74 10.50 -12.30 2.54
CA THR A 74 9.42 -11.30 2.39
C THR A 74 8.06 -11.79 2.91
N ALA A 75 7.99 -12.93 3.61
CA ALA A 75 6.73 -13.48 4.11
C ALA A 75 6.02 -12.57 5.14
N THR A 76 6.79 -11.81 5.93
CA THR A 76 6.24 -10.84 6.87
C THR A 76 5.63 -9.63 6.16
N MET A 77 6.22 -9.18 5.06
CA MET A 77 5.69 -8.08 4.25
C MET A 77 4.38 -8.46 3.55
N ARG A 78 4.30 -9.68 3.00
CA ARG A 78 3.03 -10.22 2.48
C ARG A 78 1.95 -10.33 3.56
N ARG A 79 2.32 -10.65 4.81
CA ARG A 79 1.36 -10.65 5.91
C ARG A 79 0.85 -9.25 6.23
N ASP A 80 1.70 -8.22 6.14
CA ASP A 80 1.30 -6.82 6.26
C ASP A 80 0.28 -6.47 5.17
N HIS A 81 0.52 -6.83 3.90
CA HIS A 81 -0.43 -6.62 2.79
C HIS A 81 -1.80 -7.28 3.03
N VAL A 82 -1.80 -8.52 3.51
CA VAL A 82 -3.05 -9.21 3.88
C VAL A 82 -3.81 -8.43 4.97
N GLU A 83 -3.11 -7.84 5.95
CA GLU A 83 -3.76 -7.04 6.98
C GLU A 83 -4.31 -5.72 6.44
N VAL A 84 -3.54 -5.03 5.58
CA VAL A 84 -3.98 -3.81 4.92
C VAL A 84 -5.26 -4.07 4.11
N GLY A 85 -5.30 -5.13 3.31
CA GLY A 85 -6.48 -5.53 2.55
C GLY A 85 -7.69 -5.77 3.46
N ARG A 86 -7.52 -6.56 4.52
CA ARG A 86 -8.59 -6.85 5.49
C ARG A 86 -9.13 -5.59 6.18
N LEU A 87 -8.26 -4.68 6.60
CA LEU A 87 -8.66 -3.42 7.23
C LEU A 87 -9.34 -2.46 6.23
N THR A 88 -8.89 -2.44 4.97
CA THR A 88 -9.54 -1.68 3.89
C THR A 88 -10.95 -2.19 3.61
N GLU A 89 -11.16 -3.51 3.57
CA GLU A 89 -12.50 -4.10 3.43
C GLU A 89 -13.41 -3.76 4.62
N GLU A 90 -12.89 -3.81 5.84
CA GLU A 90 -13.62 -3.44 7.06
C GLU A 90 -14.02 -1.96 7.04
N LEU A 91 -13.14 -1.08 6.54
CA LEU A 91 -13.41 0.34 6.34
C LEU A 91 -14.49 0.57 5.27
N ALA A 92 -14.44 -0.17 4.16
CA ALA A 92 -15.46 -0.12 3.11
C ALA A 92 -16.83 -0.56 3.62
N ALA A 93 -16.88 -1.64 4.40
CA ALA A 93 -18.10 -2.10 5.05
C ALA A 93 -18.64 -1.07 6.05
N LEU A 94 -17.78 -0.47 6.88
CA LEU A 94 -18.15 0.60 7.82
C LEU A 94 -18.76 1.79 7.08
N ARG A 95 -18.12 2.26 5.99
CA ARG A 95 -18.65 3.33 5.13
C ARG A 95 -20.02 2.98 4.57
N GLY A 96 -20.19 1.76 4.05
CA GLY A 96 -21.46 1.31 3.47
C GLY A 96 -22.63 1.30 4.45
N ARG A 97 -22.35 1.18 5.76
CA ARG A 97 -23.35 1.22 6.84
C ARG A 97 -23.32 2.51 7.68
N TRP A 98 -22.62 3.55 7.22
CA TRP A 98 -22.32 4.72 8.04
C TRP A 98 -23.59 5.46 8.48
N LYS A 99 -23.75 5.62 9.81
CA LYS A 99 -24.86 6.40 10.40
C LYS A 99 -24.38 7.65 11.14
N GLY A 100 -23.07 7.86 11.24
CA GLY A 100 -22.48 8.98 11.97
C GLY A 100 -22.72 8.88 13.48
N THR A 101 -22.78 7.66 14.02
CA THR A 101 -22.93 7.44 15.47
C THR A 101 -21.58 7.48 16.18
N PRO A 102 -21.53 7.71 17.51
CA PRO A 102 -20.29 7.62 18.27
C PRO A 102 -19.52 6.31 18.06
N ALA A 103 -20.24 5.19 17.90
CA ALA A 103 -19.62 3.90 17.59
C ALA A 103 -18.94 3.89 16.21
N ASP A 104 -19.59 4.47 15.18
CA ASP A 104 -19.00 4.59 13.85
C ASP A 104 -17.73 5.45 13.86
N TRP A 105 -17.72 6.53 14.65
CA TRP A 105 -16.54 7.40 14.80
C TRP A 105 -15.36 6.66 15.44
N THR A 106 -15.63 5.89 16.51
CA THR A 106 -14.62 5.06 17.16
C THR A 106 -14.08 4.00 16.22
N ASP A 107 -14.94 3.31 15.48
CA ASP A 107 -14.53 2.29 14.50
C ASP A 107 -13.69 2.90 13.37
N ALA A 108 -14.11 4.04 12.81
CA ALA A 108 -13.36 4.73 11.76
C ALA A 108 -11.95 5.10 12.24
N ARG A 109 -11.84 5.73 13.41
CA ARG A 109 -10.54 6.10 13.99
C ARG A 109 -9.65 4.88 14.22
N ARG A 110 -10.20 3.80 14.78
CA ARG A 110 -9.46 2.55 15.01
C ARG A 110 -8.88 2.01 13.70
N LEU A 111 -9.70 1.94 12.66
CA LEU A 111 -9.28 1.41 11.36
C LEU A 111 -8.23 2.32 10.69
N LEU A 112 -8.50 3.61 10.63
CA LEU A 112 -7.67 4.57 9.90
C LEU A 112 -6.31 4.80 10.57
N TYR A 113 -6.25 4.94 11.89
CA TYR A 113 -4.96 5.02 12.59
C TYR A 113 -4.20 3.70 12.54
N GLY A 114 -4.90 2.56 12.61
CA GLY A 114 -4.30 1.24 12.45
C GLY A 114 -3.65 1.04 11.08
N LEU A 115 -4.39 1.35 10.01
CA LEU A 115 -3.89 1.35 8.64
C LEU A 115 -2.68 2.27 8.49
N ARG A 116 -2.78 3.52 8.94
CA ARG A 116 -1.68 4.49 8.83
C ARG A 116 -0.42 4.01 9.54
N ALA A 117 -0.53 3.50 10.77
CA ALA A 117 0.61 3.02 11.53
C ALA A 117 1.28 1.81 10.86
N LEU A 118 0.48 0.86 10.36
CA LEU A 118 0.98 -0.30 9.63
C LEU A 118 1.71 0.13 8.35
N LEU A 119 1.14 1.03 7.56
CA LEU A 119 1.69 1.47 6.28
C LEU A 119 2.99 2.27 6.43
N VAL A 120 3.08 3.16 7.42
CA VAL A 120 4.32 3.90 7.69
C VAL A 120 5.47 2.95 8.00
N VAL A 121 5.23 1.95 8.84
CA VAL A 121 6.26 0.95 9.18
C VAL A 121 6.55 0.06 7.97
N HIS A 122 5.54 -0.27 7.17
CA HIS A 122 5.70 -1.07 5.96
C HIS A 122 6.62 -0.40 4.94
N PHE A 123 6.35 0.86 4.57
CA PHE A 123 7.23 1.63 3.65
C PHE A 123 8.64 1.76 4.21
N ALA A 124 8.80 2.02 5.52
CA ALA A 124 10.12 2.08 6.14
C ALA A 124 10.90 0.76 6.01
N LYS A 125 10.24 -0.40 6.21
CA LYS A 125 10.89 -1.71 6.01
C LYS A 125 11.39 -1.86 4.57
N GLU A 126 10.59 -1.46 3.59
CA GLU A 126 10.99 -1.58 2.19
C GLU A 126 12.14 -0.62 1.84
N GLU A 127 11.99 0.67 2.15
CA GLU A 127 12.96 1.71 1.83
C GLU A 127 14.32 1.54 2.52
N GLU A 128 14.32 1.05 3.76
CA GLU A 128 15.51 0.94 4.60
C GLU A 128 16.15 -0.44 4.54
N VAL A 129 15.42 -1.49 4.14
CA VAL A 129 15.94 -2.88 4.13
C VAL A 129 16.03 -3.45 2.73
N TYR A 130 14.97 -3.36 1.93
CA TYR A 130 14.93 -4.03 0.63
C TYR A 130 15.56 -3.20 -0.47
N LEU A 131 15.25 -1.91 -0.54
CA LEU A 131 15.79 -1.06 -1.61
C LEU A 131 17.33 -0.97 -1.57
N PRO A 132 17.99 -0.80 -0.41
CA PRO A 132 19.46 -0.83 -0.34
C PRO A 132 20.05 -2.18 -0.78
N LEU A 133 19.42 -3.29 -0.39
CA LEU A 133 19.85 -4.63 -0.84
C LEU A 133 19.81 -4.76 -2.37
N LEU A 134 18.73 -4.27 -2.99
CA LEU A 134 18.56 -4.30 -4.43
C LEU A 134 19.57 -3.38 -5.13
N ASP A 135 19.83 -2.19 -4.58
CA ASP A 135 20.84 -1.26 -5.08
C ASP A 135 22.26 -1.84 -5.03
N GLU A 136 22.56 -2.64 -4.00
CA GLU A 136 23.87 -3.27 -3.85
C GLU A 136 24.07 -4.48 -4.78
N GLN A 137 23.01 -5.23 -5.07
CA GLN A 137 23.15 -6.55 -5.71
C GLN A 137 22.64 -6.63 -7.15
N LEU A 138 21.74 -5.74 -7.57
CA LEU A 138 21.21 -5.78 -8.94
C LEU A 138 22.10 -5.02 -9.91
N SER A 139 22.26 -5.61 -11.10
CA SER A 139 22.67 -4.84 -12.26
C SER A 139 21.57 -3.86 -12.69
N ALA A 140 21.95 -2.80 -13.41
CA ALA A 140 20.97 -1.85 -13.96
C ALA A 140 19.97 -2.51 -14.93
N GLU A 141 20.35 -3.63 -15.57
CA GLU A 141 19.45 -4.39 -16.46
C GLU A 141 18.42 -5.19 -15.67
N GLU A 142 18.85 -5.92 -14.63
CA GLU A 142 17.93 -6.63 -13.74
C GLU A 142 16.95 -5.66 -13.06
N GLY A 143 17.44 -4.51 -12.61
CA GLY A 143 16.58 -3.46 -12.05
C GLY A 143 15.51 -2.97 -13.02
N ARG A 144 15.88 -2.66 -14.27
CA ARG A 144 14.91 -2.26 -15.31
C ARG A 144 13.88 -3.36 -15.59
N ALA A 145 14.32 -4.61 -15.65
CA ALA A 145 13.41 -5.75 -15.88
C ALA A 145 12.42 -5.93 -14.72
N MET A 146 12.88 -5.78 -13.48
CA MET A 146 12.05 -5.82 -12.29
C MET A 146 10.98 -4.70 -12.29
N PHE A 147 11.35 -3.47 -12.64
CA PHE A 147 10.38 -2.36 -12.72
C PHE A 147 9.37 -2.53 -13.84
N ALA A 148 9.79 -3.02 -15.01
CA ALA A 148 8.86 -3.33 -16.10
C ALA A 148 7.81 -4.38 -15.65
N ALA A 149 8.25 -5.43 -14.96
CA ALA A 149 7.34 -6.44 -14.41
C ALA A 149 6.40 -5.85 -13.34
N MET A 150 6.89 -4.91 -12.53
CA MET A 150 6.08 -4.22 -11.52
C MET A 150 5.03 -3.31 -12.17
N GLU A 151 5.38 -2.55 -13.20
CA GLU A 151 4.42 -1.71 -13.97
C GLU A 151 3.33 -2.55 -14.64
N GLU A 152 3.70 -3.68 -15.24
CA GLU A 152 2.75 -4.64 -15.83
C GLU A 152 1.79 -5.20 -14.76
N ALA A 153 2.33 -5.62 -13.61
CA ALA A 153 1.53 -6.16 -12.51
C ALA A 153 0.60 -5.09 -11.90
N ALA A 154 1.07 -3.86 -11.70
CA ALA A 154 0.25 -2.75 -11.21
C ALA A 154 -0.89 -2.41 -12.18
N THR A 155 -0.62 -2.46 -13.48
CA THR A 155 -1.64 -2.23 -14.51
C THR A 155 -2.71 -3.33 -14.48
N ALA A 156 -2.30 -4.60 -14.38
CA ALA A 156 -3.21 -5.73 -14.26
C ALA A 156 -4.07 -5.64 -12.98
N ALA A 157 -3.46 -5.31 -11.85
CA ALA A 157 -4.12 -5.10 -10.56
C ALA A 157 -5.18 -3.99 -10.64
N LYS A 158 -4.83 -2.83 -11.21
CA LYS A 158 -5.77 -1.71 -11.42
C LYS A 158 -6.93 -2.10 -12.33
N ALA A 159 -6.68 -2.90 -13.37
CA ALA A 159 -7.71 -3.38 -14.28
C ALA A 159 -8.69 -4.34 -13.59
N ALA A 160 -8.18 -5.26 -12.76
CA ALA A 160 -8.99 -6.18 -11.97
C ALA A 160 -9.88 -5.44 -10.96
N ALA A 161 -9.30 -4.50 -10.20
CA ALA A 161 -10.05 -3.70 -9.22
C ALA A 161 -11.19 -2.90 -9.86
N ARG A 162 -11.02 -2.39 -11.09
CA ARG A 162 -12.07 -1.70 -11.84
C ARG A 162 -13.19 -2.63 -12.29
N ALA A 163 -12.88 -3.88 -12.60
CA ALA A 163 -13.87 -4.87 -13.01
C ALA A 163 -14.77 -5.31 -11.85
N ASP A 164 -14.23 -5.38 -10.63
CA ASP A 164 -14.98 -5.75 -9.42
C ASP A 164 -15.94 -4.63 -8.95
N LEU A 165 -15.73 -3.39 -9.40
CA LEU A 165 -16.57 -2.22 -9.09
C LEU A 165 -17.65 -1.93 -10.15
N ALA A 166 -17.66 -2.65 -11.27
CA ALA A 166 -18.57 -2.45 -12.41
C ALA A 166 -19.76 -3.43 -12.39
#